data_AF-A0A3P3XRY8-F1
#
_entry.id   AF-A0A3P3XRY8-F1
#
_cell.length_a   1.000
_cell.length_b   1.000
_cell.length_c   1.000
_cell.angle_alpha   90.00
_cell.angle_beta   90.00
_cell.angle_gamma   90.00
#
_symmetry.space_group_name_H-M   'P 1'
#
loop_
_entity.id
_entity.type
_entity.pdbx_description
1 polymer ?
#
loop_
_entity_poly.entity_id
_entity_poly.type
_entity_poly.pdbx_seq_one_letter_code
_entity_poly.pdbx_strand_id
1 'polypeptide(L)'
;MNGIQNGLTLLQQTTATNSTGSLVSTIVTFGLVFVIFYFLIIRPQNKKQKEMQQMIAGVKKGDRIVTIGGIHGVVASVKESTVVVKVDDGTRIEFSKSAISSVSPVKAEEKTEEKAKPADEPEEKTEDQ
;
A
#
# COMPACT_ATOMS: atom_id res chain seq x y z
N MET A 1 2.78 46.30 53.46
CA MET A 1 2.83 44.83 53.62
C MET A 1 1.80 44.17 52.70
N ASN A 2 1.72 44.55 51.41
CA ASN A 2 0.57 44.20 50.54
C ASN A 2 1.00 43.55 49.21
N GLY A 3 2.12 42.83 49.20
CA GLY A 3 2.71 42.23 47.98
C GLY A 3 2.51 40.71 47.81
N ILE A 4 1.91 40.01 48.78
CA ILE A 4 1.81 38.53 48.76
C ILE A 4 0.43 38.04 48.29
N GLN A 5 -0.57 38.92 48.18
CA GLN A 5 -1.93 38.53 47.78
C GLN A 5 -2.08 38.38 46.24
N ASN A 6 -1.31 39.12 45.43
CA ASN A 6 -1.46 39.10 43.97
C ASN A 6 -0.66 37.98 43.27
N GLY A 7 0.22 37.28 43.98
CA GLY A 7 1.04 36.20 43.40
C GLY A 7 0.33 34.85 43.30
N LEU A 8 -0.66 34.60 44.16
CA LEU A 8 -1.35 33.30 44.22
C LEU A 8 -2.55 33.21 43.26
N THR A 9 -3.16 34.35 42.90
CA THR A 9 -4.31 34.40 41.97
C THR A 9 -3.89 34.20 40.50
N LEU A 10 -2.61 34.33 40.16
CA LEU A 10 -2.11 34.20 38.78
C LEU A 10 -1.73 32.76 38.38
N LEU A 11 -1.63 31.82 39.33
CA LEU A 11 -1.38 30.39 39.04
C LEU A 11 -2.67 29.55 38.94
N GLN A 12 -3.84 30.15 39.17
CA GLN A 12 -5.13 29.43 39.10
C GLN A 12 -5.97 29.77 37.86
N GLN A 13 -5.46 30.62 36.95
CA GLN A 13 -6.09 30.86 35.64
C GLN A 13 -5.36 30.10 34.52
N THR A 14 -5.23 28.80 34.71
CA THR A 14 -5.19 27.84 33.60
C THR A 14 -6.46 27.01 33.71
N THR A 15 -7.22 26.97 32.61
CA THR A 15 -8.39 26.11 32.35
C THR A 15 -9.68 26.41 33.11
N ALA A 16 -10.26 27.60 32.91
CA ALA A 16 -11.72 27.74 32.92
C ALA A 16 -12.25 27.14 31.59
N THR A 17 -12.34 25.82 31.55
CA THR A 17 -12.90 25.07 30.44
C THR A 17 -14.43 25.16 30.52
N ASN A 18 -15.06 25.91 29.62
CA ASN A 18 -16.49 25.77 29.35
C ASN A 18 -16.74 24.30 28.92
N SER A 19 -17.15 23.42 29.83
CA SER A 19 -17.18 21.95 29.62
C SER A 19 -17.97 21.53 28.38
N THR A 20 -19.07 22.23 28.05
CA THR A 20 -19.86 21.97 26.82
C THR A 20 -19.17 22.52 25.56
N GLY A 21 -18.56 23.70 25.63
CA GLY A 21 -17.76 24.26 24.52
C GLY A 21 -16.50 23.44 24.25
N SER A 22 -15.92 22.86 25.30
CA SER A 22 -14.77 21.96 25.24
C SER A 22 -15.12 20.61 24.66
N LEU A 23 -16.28 20.03 25.01
CA LEU A 23 -16.73 18.77 24.41
C LEU A 23 -17.08 18.94 22.93
N VAL A 24 -17.79 20.01 22.57
CA VAL A 24 -18.07 20.32 21.15
C VAL A 24 -16.78 20.62 20.39
N SER A 25 -15.86 21.42 20.95
CA SER A 25 -14.55 21.68 20.34
C SER A 25 -13.70 20.41 20.19
N THR A 26 -13.77 19.50 21.16
CA THR A 26 -13.06 18.21 21.12
C THR A 26 -13.65 17.30 20.04
N ILE A 27 -14.98 17.13 20.00
CA ILE A 27 -15.65 16.31 18.97
C ILE A 27 -15.41 16.90 17.57
N VAL A 28 -15.43 18.22 17.41
CA VAL A 28 -15.12 18.89 16.14
C VAL A 28 -13.67 18.66 15.74
N THR A 29 -12.72 18.78 16.68
CA THR A 29 -11.29 18.56 16.42
C THR A 29 -11.01 17.10 16.05
N PHE A 30 -11.51 16.14 16.82
CA PHE A 30 -11.37 14.72 16.50
C PHE A 30 -12.11 14.35 15.21
N GLY A 31 -13.31 14.91 14.98
CA GLY A 31 -14.06 14.71 13.75
C GLY A 31 -13.28 15.19 12.51
N LEU A 32 -12.65 16.36 12.59
CA LEU A 32 -11.82 16.91 11.51
C LEU A 32 -10.59 16.04 11.24
N VAL A 33 -9.94 15.54 12.30
CA VAL A 33 -8.84 14.58 12.19
C VAL A 33 -9.31 13.28 11.53
N PHE A 34 -10.42 12.69 11.99
CA PHE A 34 -11.01 11.48 11.40
C PHE A 34 -11.36 11.68 9.93
N VAL A 35 -11.90 12.84 9.54
CA VAL A 35 -12.21 13.16 8.15
C VAL A 35 -10.94 13.15 7.29
N ILE A 36 -9.85 13.76 7.76
CA ILE A 36 -8.57 13.79 7.04
C ILE A 36 -7.97 12.39 6.92
N PHE A 37 -7.90 11.63 8.02
CA PHE A 37 -7.37 10.26 8.01
C PHE A 37 -8.22 9.30 7.17
N TYR A 38 -9.55 9.42 7.23
CA TYR A 38 -10.47 8.66 6.38
C TYR A 38 -10.22 8.95 4.90
N PHE A 39 -10.11 10.23 4.54
CA PHE A 39 -9.87 10.63 3.15
C PHE A 39 -8.49 10.17 2.66
N LEU A 40 -7.47 10.19 3.52
CA LEU A 40 -6.13 9.73 3.21
C LEU A 40 -6.00 8.21 3.09
N ILE A 41 -6.80 7.39 3.77
CA ILE A 41 -6.71 5.92 3.68
C ILE A 41 -7.62 5.36 2.57
N ILE A 42 -8.84 5.89 2.43
CA ILE A 42 -9.80 5.35 1.45
C ILE A 42 -9.44 5.71 0.02
N ARG A 43 -8.89 6.91 -0.21
CA ARG A 43 -8.45 7.33 -1.54
C ARG A 43 -7.35 6.43 -2.12
N PRO A 44 -6.25 6.09 -1.41
CA PRO A 44 -5.25 5.18 -1.94
C PRO A 44 -5.72 3.73 -2.01
N GLN A 45 -6.58 3.29 -1.08
CA GLN A 45 -7.04 1.89 -1.07
C GLN A 45 -7.96 1.58 -2.25
N ASN A 46 -8.89 2.48 -2.57
CA ASN A 46 -9.77 2.33 -3.73
C ASN A 46 -9.00 2.32 -5.04
N LYS A 47 -7.90 3.08 -5.14
CA LYS A 47 -7.03 3.10 -6.32
C LYS A 47 -6.33 1.75 -6.51
N LYS A 48 -5.70 1.21 -5.45
CA LYS A 48 -5.02 -0.10 -5.51
C LYS A 48 -5.99 -1.25 -5.82
N GLN A 49 -7.19 -1.25 -5.23
CA GLN A 49 -8.19 -2.29 -5.51
C GLN A 49 -8.69 -2.22 -6.96
N LYS A 50 -8.93 -1.01 -7.49
CA LYS A 50 -9.35 -0.83 -8.89
C LYS A 50 -8.26 -1.24 -9.87
N GLU A 51 -7.00 -0.88 -9.61
CA GLU A 51 -5.85 -1.28 -10.43
C GLU A 51 -5.68 -2.82 -10.44
N MET A 52 -5.80 -3.45 -9.27
CA MET A 52 -5.75 -4.91 -9.16
C MET A 52 -6.88 -5.59 -9.93
N GLN A 53 -8.12 -5.09 -9.79
CA GLN A 53 -9.26 -5.63 -10.54
C GLN A 53 -9.12 -5.45 -12.05
N GLN A 54 -8.57 -4.32 -12.51
CA GLN A 54 -8.30 -4.06 -13.93
C GLN A 54 -7.22 -4.98 -14.49
N MET A 55 -6.14 -5.22 -13.74
CA MET A 55 -5.08 -6.17 -14.11
C MET A 55 -5.65 -7.58 -14.29
N ILE A 56 -6.46 -8.01 -13.32
CA ILE A 56 -7.12 -9.31 -13.31
C ILE A 56 -8.12 -9.46 -14.47
N ALA A 57 -8.85 -8.39 -14.80
CA ALA A 57 -9.77 -8.36 -15.94
C ALA A 57 -9.03 -8.40 -17.29
N GLY A 58 -7.79 -7.92 -17.34
CA GLY A 58 -6.95 -7.88 -18.53
C GLY A 58 -6.29 -9.21 -18.91
N VAL A 59 -6.40 -10.25 -18.08
CA VAL A 59 -5.80 -11.56 -18.29
C VAL A 59 -6.41 -12.27 -19.50
N LYS A 60 -5.57 -12.69 -20.45
CA LYS A 60 -5.96 -13.41 -21.66
C LYS A 60 -5.37 -14.81 -21.70
N LYS A 61 -5.95 -15.66 -22.54
CA LYS A 61 -5.40 -16.99 -22.83
C LYS A 61 -4.03 -16.83 -23.50
N GLY A 62 -3.04 -17.56 -23.01
CA GLY A 62 -1.66 -17.49 -23.50
C GLY A 62 -0.75 -16.55 -22.72
N ASP A 63 -1.26 -15.75 -21.79
CA ASP A 63 -0.41 -14.89 -20.95
C ASP A 63 0.39 -15.74 -19.95
N ARG A 64 1.64 -15.34 -19.70
CA ARG A 64 2.43 -15.86 -18.60
C ARG A 64 2.00 -15.12 -17.34
N ILE A 65 1.71 -15.84 -16.28
CA ILE A 65 1.29 -15.25 -15.02
C ILE A 65 2.12 -15.77 -13.86
N VAL A 66 2.19 -14.95 -12.83
CA VAL A 66 2.75 -15.29 -11.53
C VAL A 66 1.64 -15.20 -10.50
N THR A 67 1.39 -16.29 -9.79
CA THR A 67 0.42 -16.29 -8.69
C THR A 67 1.04 -15.68 -7.43
N ILE A 68 0.22 -15.33 -6.44
CA ILE A 68 0.69 -14.79 -5.15
C ILE A 68 1.67 -15.75 -4.43
N GLY A 69 1.54 -17.06 -4.67
CA GLY A 69 2.45 -18.08 -4.13
C GLY A 69 3.76 -18.25 -4.89
N GLY A 70 4.05 -17.39 -5.88
CA GLY A 70 5.27 -17.49 -6.70
C GLY A 70 5.22 -18.59 -7.77
N ILE A 71 4.04 -19.12 -8.09
CA ILE A 71 3.88 -20.16 -9.13
C ILE A 71 3.84 -19.47 -10.48
N HIS A 72 4.74 -19.89 -11.37
CA HIS A 72 4.78 -19.44 -12.76
C HIS A 72 4.01 -20.41 -13.65
N GLY A 73 3.21 -19.88 -14.57
CA GLY A 73 2.47 -20.71 -15.52
C GLY A 73 1.88 -19.91 -16.66
N VAL A 74 1.22 -20.62 -17.57
CA VAL A 74 0.56 -20.03 -18.74
C VAL A 74 -0.94 -20.21 -18.63
N VAL A 75 -1.70 -19.16 -18.93
CA VAL A 75 -3.17 -19.20 -18.88
C VAL A 75 -3.70 -20.06 -20.03
N ALA A 76 -4.29 -21.21 -19.69
CA ALA A 76 -4.92 -22.11 -20.65
C ALA A 76 -6.37 -21.71 -20.95
N SER A 77 -7.11 -21.26 -19.94
CA SER A 77 -8.48 -20.76 -20.12
C SER A 77 -8.86 -19.74 -19.05
N VAL A 78 -9.74 -18.80 -19.40
CA VAL A 78 -10.24 -17.75 -18.49
C VAL A 78 -11.75 -17.95 -18.36
N LYS A 79 -12.24 -18.10 -17.12
CA LYS A 79 -13.67 -18.07 -16.77
C LYS A 79 -14.00 -16.71 -16.14
N GLU A 80 -15.22 -16.54 -15.63
CA GLU A 80 -15.67 -15.26 -15.06
C GLU A 80 -14.96 -14.92 -13.73
N SER A 81 -14.86 -15.87 -12.81
CA SER A 81 -14.24 -15.70 -11.49
C SER A 81 -12.90 -16.45 -11.31
N THR A 82 -12.60 -17.40 -12.19
CA THR A 82 -11.42 -18.26 -12.10
C THR A 82 -10.64 -18.32 -13.42
N VAL A 83 -9.39 -18.76 -13.36
CA VAL A 83 -8.50 -19.00 -14.49
C VAL A 83 -7.89 -20.40 -14.38
N VAL A 84 -7.79 -21.09 -15.50
CA VAL A 84 -7.09 -22.37 -15.59
C VAL A 84 -5.68 -22.11 -16.08
N VAL A 85 -4.70 -22.47 -15.27
CA VAL A 85 -3.29 -22.20 -15.51
C VAL A 85 -2.58 -23.53 -15.69
N LYS A 86 -1.77 -23.63 -16.74
CA LYS A 86 -0.89 -24.77 -17.00
C LYS A 86 0.49 -24.43 -16.45
N VAL A 87 0.96 -25.23 -15.49
CA VAL A 87 2.28 -25.07 -14.85
C VAL A 87 3.29 -26.03 -15.48
N ASP A 88 2.84 -27.23 -15.87
CA ASP A 88 3.67 -28.29 -16.47
C ASP A 88 2.86 -29.08 -17.52
N ASP A 89 3.49 -30.00 -18.26
CA ASP A 89 2.93 -30.68 -19.42
C ASP A 89 1.78 -31.67 -19.17
N GLY A 90 1.33 -31.84 -17.93
CA GLY A 90 0.09 -32.53 -17.60
C GLY A 90 -0.77 -31.81 -16.55
N THR A 91 -0.25 -30.74 -15.96
CA THR A 91 -0.83 -30.18 -14.73
C THR A 91 -1.56 -28.89 -15.01
N ARG A 92 -2.89 -28.97 -14.95
CA ARG A 92 -3.80 -27.82 -15.03
C ARG A 92 -4.40 -27.57 -13.66
N ILE A 93 -4.23 -26.35 -13.17
CA ILE A 93 -4.73 -25.93 -11.86
C ILE A 93 -5.67 -24.76 -12.06
N GLU A 94 -6.81 -24.80 -11.40
CA GLU A 94 -7.77 -23.70 -11.39
C GLU A 94 -7.44 -22.76 -10.23
N PHE A 95 -7.16 -21.50 -10.57
CA PHE A 95 -6.90 -20.44 -9.61
C PHE A 95 -8.01 -19.40 -9.66
N SER A 96 -8.31 -18.79 -8.52
CA SER A 96 -9.14 -17.59 -8.50
C SER A 96 -8.40 -16.46 -9.20
N LYS A 97 -9.16 -15.63 -9.91
CA LYS A 97 -8.64 -14.42 -10.56
C LYS A 97 -7.92 -13.47 -9.59
N SER A 98 -8.39 -13.40 -8.35
CA SER A 98 -7.76 -12.66 -7.26
C SER A 98 -6.39 -13.19 -6.83
N ALA A 99 -6.03 -14.42 -7.19
CA ALA A 99 -4.76 -15.05 -6.82
C ALA A 99 -3.61 -14.74 -7.79
N ILE A 100 -3.86 -13.92 -8.82
CA ILE A 100 -2.87 -13.51 -9.81
C ILE A 100 -2.18 -12.24 -9.29
N SER A 101 -0.85 -12.30 -9.12
CA SER A 101 -0.04 -11.19 -8.63
C SER A 101 0.55 -10.36 -9.77
N SER A 102 0.88 -11.01 -10.89
CA SER A 102 1.46 -10.34 -12.05
C SER A 102 1.12 -11.08 -13.34
N VAL A 103 0.97 -10.33 -14.42
CA VAL A 103 0.66 -10.83 -15.77
C VAL A 103 1.72 -10.29 -16.72
N SER A 104 2.44 -11.18 -17.40
CA SER A 104 3.35 -10.86 -18.49
C SER A 104 2.71 -11.32 -19.81
N PRO A 105 2.18 -10.40 -20.63
CA PRO A 105 1.67 -10.75 -21.94
C PRO A 105 2.85 -11.15 -22.83
N VAL A 106 2.78 -12.34 -23.44
CA VAL A 106 3.83 -12.88 -24.33
C VAL A 106 4.04 -12.03 -25.59
N LYS A 107 3.27 -10.95 -25.78
CA LYS A 107 3.38 -10.01 -26.91
C LYS A 107 3.98 -8.63 -26.56
N ALA A 108 4.57 -8.44 -25.39
CA ALA A 108 5.19 -7.15 -25.07
C ALA A 108 6.41 -7.31 -24.15
N GLU A 109 7.46 -7.94 -24.66
CA GLU A 109 8.82 -7.62 -24.24
C GLU A 109 9.43 -6.73 -25.33
N GLU A 110 9.27 -5.42 -25.18
CA GLU A 110 10.31 -4.46 -25.54
C GLU A 110 10.09 -3.15 -24.76
N LYS A 111 11.19 -2.67 -24.15
CA LYS A 111 11.34 -1.55 -23.20
C LYS A 111 10.92 -1.82 -21.75
N THR A 112 11.88 -2.22 -20.93
CA THR A 112 12.77 -1.26 -20.25
C THR A 112 13.80 -2.04 -19.43
N GLU A 113 14.97 -2.25 -20.01
CA GLU A 113 16.21 -2.13 -19.25
C GLU A 113 16.36 -0.66 -18.85
N GLU A 114 16.41 -0.34 -17.56
CA GLU A 114 17.45 0.52 -16.96
C GLU A 114 17.21 0.63 -15.44
N LYS A 115 18.30 0.51 -14.68
CA LYS A 115 18.48 0.74 -13.24
C LYS A 115 18.22 -0.43 -12.29
N ALA A 116 19.08 -1.44 -12.43
CA ALA A 116 19.71 -2.07 -11.27
C ALA A 116 21.23 -2.02 -11.46
N LYS A 117 21.86 -0.94 -11.00
CA LYS A 117 23.29 -0.95 -10.65
C LYS A 117 23.34 -1.18 -9.14
N PRO A 118 23.68 -2.41 -8.72
CA PRO A 118 24.67 -2.53 -7.66
C PRO A 118 25.64 -3.65 -8.03
N ALA A 119 26.82 -3.24 -8.47
CA ALA A 119 28.05 -4.01 -8.31
C ALA A 119 29.06 -2.96 -7.85
N ASP A 120 29.28 -2.87 -6.55
CA ASP A 120 30.24 -3.69 -5.80
C ASP A 120 31.61 -3.00 -5.86
N GLU A 121 31.89 -2.23 -4.82
CA GLU A 121 33.24 -1.83 -4.46
C GLU A 121 33.37 -2.23 -2.99
N PRO A 122 33.93 -3.41 -2.69
CA PRO A 122 34.30 -3.77 -1.33
C PRO A 122 35.57 -2.99 -0.97
N GLU A 123 35.52 -2.26 0.14
CA GLU A 123 36.73 -1.89 0.88
C GLU A 123 37.46 -3.18 1.32
N GLU A 124 38.68 -3.43 0.84
CA GLU A 124 39.78 -3.94 1.68
C GLU A 124 41.17 -3.71 1.06
N LYS A 125 41.95 -2.85 1.74
CA LYS A 125 43.41 -2.77 1.94
C LYS A 125 44.36 -3.39 0.89
N THR A 126 45.28 -2.56 0.38
CA THR A 126 46.74 -2.87 0.39
C THR A 126 47.53 -1.55 0.44
N GLU A 127 48.14 -1.29 1.59
CA GLU A 127 49.38 -0.54 1.71
C GLU A 127 50.48 -1.25 0.92
N ASP A 128 51.19 -0.57 0.01
CA ASP A 128 52.66 -0.65 -0.16
C ASP A 128 53.11 0.03 -1.47
N GLN A 129 53.65 1.25 -1.35
CA GLN A 129 54.89 1.79 -1.97
C GLN A 129 54.90 3.31 -1.99
#